data_AF-A0A9X9BEM7-F1
#
_entry.id   AF-A0A9X9BEM7-F1
#
_cell.length_a   1.000
_cell.length_b   1.000
_cell.length_c   1.000
_cell.angle_alpha   90.00
_cell.angle_beta   90.00
_cell.angle_gamma   90.00
#
_symmetry.space_group_name_H-M   'P 1'
#
loop_
_entity.id
_entity.type
_entity.pdbx_description
1 polymer ?
#
loop_
_entity_poly.entity_id
_entity_poly.type
_entity_poly.pdbx_seq_one_letter_code
_entity_poly.pdbx_strand_id
1 'polypeptide(L)'
;MVSPIFGEAGTSIFEAMSRLSVERGAINLGQGFPEGFEPTELLDAAALALRQTSQQYPPMMGLSVLRQAVAENTRRFLGLEATSALDPETTEQFSRY
;
A
#
# COMPACT_ATOMS: atom_id res chain seq x y z
N MET A 1 11.81 2.76 -28.47
CA MET A 1 10.87 1.80 -29.11
C MET A 1 9.92 1.34 -28.03
N VAL A 2 8.63 1.65 -28.14
CA VAL A 2 7.63 1.21 -27.13
C VAL A 2 7.38 -0.28 -27.34
N SER A 3 7.29 -1.05 -26.26
CA SER A 3 6.94 -2.46 -26.31
C SER A 3 5.59 -2.63 -27.02
N PRO A 4 5.46 -3.52 -28.02
CA PRO A 4 4.18 -3.77 -28.71
C PRO A 4 3.04 -4.15 -27.75
N ILE A 5 3.37 -4.81 -26.64
CA ILE A 5 2.41 -5.25 -25.61
C ILE A 5 1.80 -4.05 -24.85
N PHE A 6 2.59 -2.99 -24.63
CA PHE A 6 2.14 -1.82 -23.87
C PHE A 6 1.82 -0.62 -24.74
N GLY A 7 2.23 -0.62 -26.01
CA GLY A 7 1.99 0.47 -26.95
C GLY A 7 0.53 0.64 -27.37
N GLU A 8 -0.26 -0.44 -27.27
CA GLU A 8 -1.71 -0.41 -27.52
C GLU A 8 -2.54 -0.06 -26.28
N ALA A 9 -1.96 -0.18 -25.08
CA ALA A 9 -2.61 0.18 -23.83
C ALA A 9 -2.70 1.71 -23.73
N GLY A 10 -3.73 2.28 -24.33
CA GLY A 10 -4.03 3.72 -24.29
C GLY A 10 -4.61 4.18 -22.95
N THR A 11 -5.23 5.36 -22.95
CA THR A 11 -5.90 5.94 -21.78
C THR A 11 -6.98 4.99 -21.23
N SER A 12 -6.94 4.73 -19.92
CA SER A 12 -7.96 3.91 -19.27
C SER A 12 -9.30 4.66 -19.19
N ILE A 13 -10.40 3.91 -19.11
CA ILE A 13 -11.72 4.51 -18.90
C ILE A 13 -11.81 5.28 -17.57
N PHE A 14 -11.09 4.84 -16.53
CA PHE A 14 -11.04 5.51 -15.23
C PHE A 14 -10.42 6.91 -15.33
N GLU A 15 -9.33 7.03 -16.07
CA GLU A 15 -8.68 8.31 -16.33
C GLU A 15 -9.57 9.22 -17.19
N ALA A 16 -10.12 8.68 -18.29
CA ALA A 16 -10.98 9.43 -19.19
C ALA A 16 -12.22 9.99 -18.48
N MET A 17 -12.89 9.18 -17.67
CA MET A 17 -14.09 9.59 -16.94
C MET A 17 -13.76 10.54 -15.78
N SER A 18 -12.66 10.32 -15.06
CA SER A 18 -12.24 11.22 -13.99
C SER A 18 -11.92 12.61 -14.54
N ARG A 19 -11.19 12.69 -15.67
CA ARG A 19 -10.91 13.95 -16.35
C ARG A 19 -12.19 14.64 -16.82
N LEU A 20 -13.09 13.91 -17.46
CA LEU A 20 -14.36 14.47 -17.94
C LEU A 20 -15.23 14.99 -16.78
N SER A 21 -15.23 14.32 -15.62
CA SER A 21 -15.96 14.78 -14.44
C SER A 21 -15.47 16.15 -13.98
N VAL A 22 -14.16 16.36 -13.94
CA VAL A 22 -13.55 17.66 -13.59
C VAL A 22 -13.89 18.73 -14.63
N GLU A 23 -13.73 18.42 -15.91
CA GLU A 23 -14.03 19.36 -17.01
C GLU A 23 -15.50 19.82 -17.02
N ARG A 24 -16.42 18.98 -16.54
CA ARG A 24 -17.86 19.26 -16.51
C ARG A 24 -18.37 19.73 -15.15
N GLY A 25 -17.52 19.80 -14.13
CA GLY A 25 -17.93 20.08 -12.76
C GLY A 25 -18.92 19.04 -12.20
N ALA A 26 -18.86 17.80 -12.69
CA ALA A 26 -19.71 16.71 -12.23
C ALA A 26 -19.13 16.03 -10.98
N ILE A 27 -20.00 15.45 -10.15
CA ILE A 27 -19.61 14.61 -9.01
C ILE A 27 -19.10 13.26 -9.55
N ASN A 28 -17.86 12.89 -9.21
CA ASN A 28 -17.24 11.66 -9.68
C ASN A 28 -17.58 10.46 -8.78
N LEU A 29 -18.72 9.82 -9.01
CA LEU A 29 -19.07 8.56 -8.31
C LEU A 29 -18.34 7.32 -8.87
N GLY A 30 -17.47 7.50 -9.87
CA GLY A 30 -16.64 6.45 -10.45
C GLY A 30 -15.23 6.33 -9.86
N GLN A 31 -14.84 7.23 -8.94
CA GLN A 31 -13.53 7.17 -8.29
C GLN A 31 -13.43 5.96 -7.35
N GLY A 32 -12.30 5.26 -7.43
CA GLY A 32 -12.05 4.04 -6.65
C GLY A 32 -11.39 4.26 -5.28
N PHE A 33 -11.24 5.52 -4.86
CA PHE A 33 -10.63 5.88 -3.58
C PHE A 33 -11.58 6.74 -2.74
N PRO A 34 -11.57 6.57 -1.41
CA PRO A 34 -12.35 7.43 -0.52
C PRO A 34 -11.77 8.85 -0.47
N GLU A 35 -12.63 9.85 -0.30
CA GLU A 35 -12.21 11.21 0.04
C GLU A 35 -12.19 11.39 1.56
N GLY A 36 -11.00 11.46 2.16
CA GLY A 36 -10.77 12.10 3.48
C GLY A 36 -11.28 11.36 4.72
N PHE A 37 -10.97 10.07 4.87
CA PHE A 37 -11.39 9.27 6.04
C PHE A 37 -10.29 8.37 6.62
N GLU A 38 -9.01 8.74 6.51
CA GLU A 38 -7.97 7.98 7.22
C GLU A 38 -8.13 8.14 8.74
N PRO A 39 -8.09 7.04 9.52
CA PRO A 39 -8.06 7.13 10.98
C PRO A 39 -6.89 7.99 11.45
N THR A 40 -7.11 8.86 12.44
CA THR A 40 -6.06 9.77 12.95
C THR A 40 -4.84 8.99 13.44
N GLU A 41 -5.06 7.83 14.05
CA GLU A 41 -4.00 6.95 14.54
C GLU A 41 -3.10 6.45 13.41
N LEU A 42 -3.65 6.24 12.21
CA LEU A 42 -2.87 5.83 11.04
C LEU A 42 -2.00 6.99 10.54
N LEU A 43 -2.55 8.20 10.49
CA LEU A 43 -1.81 9.39 10.08
C LEU A 43 -0.67 9.70 11.05
N ASP A 44 -0.92 9.60 12.36
CA ASP A 44 0.07 9.82 13.40
C ASP A 44 1.20 8.78 13.35
N ALA A 45 0.84 7.49 13.16
CA ALA A 45 1.83 6.43 13.00
C ALA A 45 2.72 6.63 11.76
N ALA A 46 2.13 7.06 10.63
CA ALA A 46 2.89 7.37 9.43
C ALA A 46 3.83 8.57 9.63
N ALA A 47 3.34 9.64 10.27
CA ALA A 47 4.15 10.82 10.58
C ALA A 47 5.31 10.50 11.53
N LEU A 48 5.07 9.63 12.52
CA LEU A 48 6.10 9.14 13.43
C LEU A 48 7.16 8.33 12.68
N ALA A 49 6.74 7.38 11.83
CA ALA A 49 7.64 6.55 11.04
C ALA A 49 8.55 7.40 10.16
N LEU A 50 8.02 8.42 9.48
CA LEU A 50 8.82 9.34 8.65
C LEU A 50 9.94 10.05 9.41
N ARG A 51 9.75 10.29 10.71
CA ARG A 51 10.73 10.99 11.56
C ARG A 51 11.73 10.05 12.24
N GLN A 52 11.31 8.82 12.52
CA GLN A 52 12.04 7.91 13.42
C GLN A 52 12.62 6.68 12.72
N THR A 53 12.18 6.37 11.50
CA THR A 53 12.65 5.19 10.76
C THR A 53 13.56 5.58 9.60
N SER A 54 14.36 4.61 9.15
CA SER A 54 15.23 4.80 7.98
C SER A 54 14.40 5.07 6.72
N GLN A 55 14.82 6.06 5.93
CA GLN A 55 14.25 6.32 4.60
C GLN A 55 14.90 5.44 3.50
N GLN A 56 15.78 4.51 3.90
CA GLN A 56 16.33 3.52 2.98
C GLN A 56 15.34 2.39 2.70
N TYR A 57 15.64 1.62 1.67
CA TYR A 57 14.78 0.52 1.24
C TYR A 57 14.48 -0.45 2.39
N PRO A 58 13.21 -0.84 2.59
CA PRO A 58 12.87 -1.94 3.47
C PRO A 58 13.40 -3.27 2.89
N PRO A 59 13.41 -4.34 3.69
CA PRO A 59 13.72 -5.68 3.20
C PRO A 59 12.83 -6.08 2.01
N MET A 60 13.36 -6.88 1.09
CA MET A 60 12.62 -7.33 -0.11
C MET A 60 11.27 -7.99 0.25
N MET A 61 11.23 -8.78 1.32
CA MET A 61 10.02 -9.45 1.79
C MET A 61 9.07 -8.52 2.57
N GLY A 62 9.45 -7.27 2.80
CA GLY A 62 8.77 -6.33 3.69
C GLY A 62 9.29 -6.38 5.13
N LEU A 63 8.94 -5.34 5.89
CA LEU A 63 9.29 -5.23 7.31
C LEU A 63 8.70 -6.40 8.11
N SER A 64 9.50 -6.99 9.01
CA SER A 64 9.07 -8.11 9.86
C SER A 64 7.81 -7.76 10.65
N VAL A 65 7.78 -6.56 11.26
CA VAL A 65 6.64 -6.05 12.04
C VAL A 65 5.37 -5.94 11.19
N LEU A 66 5.48 -5.51 9.93
CA LEU A 66 4.34 -5.40 9.02
C LEU A 66 3.84 -6.78 8.61
N ARG A 67 4.75 -7.71 8.27
CA ARG A 67 4.37 -9.10 7.93
C ARG A 67 3.63 -9.78 9.07
N GLN A 68 4.08 -9.61 10.31
CA GLN A 68 3.42 -10.15 11.51
C GLN A 68 2.04 -9.52 11.71
N ALA A 69 1.92 -8.20 11.58
CA ALA A 69 0.63 -7.50 11.70
C ALA A 69 -0.39 -7.97 10.65
N VAL A 70 0.04 -8.21 9.41
CA VAL A 70 -0.82 -8.74 8.33
C VAL A 70 -1.26 -10.18 8.62
N ALA A 71 -0.34 -11.04 9.08
CA ALA A 71 -0.66 -12.41 9.45
C ALA A 71 -1.69 -12.45 10.60
N GLU A 72 -1.49 -11.62 11.62
CA GLU A 72 -2.43 -11.50 12.75
C GLU A 72 -3.80 -10.94 12.31
N ASN A 73 -3.83 -9.93 11.44
CA ASN A 73 -5.06 -9.40 10.87
C ASN A 73 -5.83 -10.48 10.09
N THR A 74 -5.10 -11.23 9.25
CA THR A 74 -5.62 -12.33 8.44
C THR A 74 -6.20 -13.44 9.34
N ARG A 75 -5.48 -13.82 10.39
CA ARG A 75 -5.96 -14.78 11.39
C ARG A 75 -7.22 -14.29 12.10
N ARG A 76 -7.24 -13.03 12.52
CA ARG A 76 -8.35 -12.43 13.27
C ARG A 76 -9.64 -12.31 12.45
N PHE A 77 -9.55 -11.86 11.20
CA PHE A 77 -10.74 -11.53 10.40
C PHE A 77 -11.10 -12.59 9.37
N LEU A 78 -10.14 -13.37 8.90
CA LEU A 78 -10.36 -14.40 7.89
C LEU A 78 -10.19 -15.83 8.45
N GLY A 79 -9.67 -15.99 9.67
CA GLY A 79 -9.44 -17.30 10.28
C GLY A 79 -8.35 -18.13 9.59
N LEU A 80 -7.51 -17.49 8.76
CA LEU A 80 -6.46 -18.15 8.01
C LEU A 80 -5.11 -18.01 8.73
N GLU A 81 -4.43 -19.13 8.93
CA GLU A 81 -3.07 -19.16 9.44
C GLU A 81 -2.09 -18.87 8.29
N ALA A 82 -1.65 -17.62 8.19
CA ALA A 82 -0.59 -17.24 7.27
C ALA A 82 0.76 -17.58 7.91
N THR A 83 1.49 -18.54 7.34
CA THR A 83 2.89 -18.75 7.70
C THR A 83 3.66 -17.49 7.32
N SER A 84 3.96 -16.63 8.31
CA SER A 84 5.03 -15.67 8.14
C SER A 84 6.28 -16.53 7.90
N ALA A 85 6.84 -16.50 6.68
CA ALA A 85 8.11 -17.14 6.39
C ALA A 85 9.18 -16.45 7.25
N LEU A 86 9.30 -16.90 8.49
CA LEU A 86 10.33 -16.51 9.43
C LEU A 86 11.52 -17.36 9.06
N ASP A 87 12.49 -16.78 8.37
CA ASP A 87 13.85 -17.28 8.51
C ASP A 87 14.33 -16.77 9.88
N PRO A 88 14.67 -17.65 10.83
CA PRO A 88 15.08 -17.24 12.17
C PRO A 88 16.30 -16.31 12.17
N GLU A 89 17.15 -16.38 11.12
CA GLU A 89 18.41 -15.64 11.02
C GLU A 89 18.27 -14.16 10.63
N THR A 90 17.12 -13.71 10.10
CA THR A 90 16.98 -12.30 9.66
C THR A 90 16.44 -11.35 10.74
N THR A 91 16.05 -11.88 11.90
CA THR A 91 15.43 -11.07 12.97
C THR A 91 16.44 -10.13 13.65
N GLU A 92 17.72 -10.51 13.70
CA GLU A 92 18.74 -9.76 14.44
C GLU A 92 19.31 -8.55 13.65
N GLN A 93 19.27 -8.61 12.32
CA GLN A 93 19.86 -7.57 11.46
C GLN A 93 18.93 -6.36 11.23
N PHE A 94 17.62 -6.53 11.40
CA PHE A 94 16.62 -5.48 11.18
C PHE A 94 16.01 -4.90 12.46
N SER A 95 16.36 -5.43 13.63
CA SER A 95 15.94 -4.87 14.94
C SER A 95 16.62 -3.54 15.30
N ARG A 96 17.52 -3.02 14.45
CA ARG A 96 18.25 -1.74 14.64
C ARG A 96 17.84 -0.64 13.66
N TYR A 97 16.78 -0.83 12.89
CA TYR A 97 16.20 0.17 11.99
C TYR A 97 14.72 0.38 12.32
#